data_AF-A0AAC9F1E3-F1
#
_entry.id   AF-A0AAC9F1E3-F1
#
_cell.length_a   1.000
_cell.length_b   1.000
_cell.length_c   1.000
_cell.angle_alpha   90.00
_cell.angle_beta   90.00
_cell.angle_gamma   90.00
#
_symmetry.space_group_name_H-M   'P 1'
#
loop_
_entity.id
_entity.type
_entity.pdbx_description
1 polymer ?
#
loop_
_entity_poly.entity_id
_entity_poly.type
_entity_poly.pdbx_seq_one_letter_code
_entity_poly.pdbx_strand_id
1 'polypeptide(L)'
;MNKIEQEELKNKEFLKKIEDKNISNITFKADGLGALEFNLMMTGKDFKTIERPFRIERVSTDTFFKLSSEKDELAIGKKILKTFIAQPAEARDIEFFNMDQEALETITIIITEFQQTPFLFIKNFGENKED
;
A
#
# COMPACT_ATOMS: atom_id res chain seq x y z
N MET A 1 4.94 -0.45 28.08
CA MET A 1 4.75 -1.16 26.80
C MET A 1 6.12 -1.23 26.12
N ASN A 2 6.64 -2.42 25.89
CA ASN A 2 7.94 -2.57 25.22
C ASN A 2 7.81 -2.32 23.70
N LYS A 3 8.94 -2.19 22.99
CA LYS A 3 8.95 -1.87 21.54
C LYS A 3 8.21 -2.91 20.69
N ILE A 4 8.32 -4.19 21.04
CA ILE A 4 7.65 -5.31 20.34
C ILE A 4 6.14 -5.22 20.50
N GLU A 5 5.64 -4.95 21.71
CA GLU A 5 4.22 -4.78 21.99
C GLU A 5 3.61 -3.58 21.23
N GLN A 6 4.38 -2.50 21.06
CA GLN A 6 3.95 -1.34 20.27
C GLN A 6 3.86 -1.65 18.76
N GLU A 7 4.82 -2.41 18.23
CA GLU A 7 4.81 -2.84 16.83
C GLU A 7 3.64 -3.80 16.55
N GLU A 8 3.39 -4.76 17.43
CA GLU A 8 2.25 -5.67 17.33
C GLU A 8 0.90 -4.94 17.41
N LEU A 9 0.77 -3.95 18.30
CA LEU A 9 -0.46 -3.16 18.43
C LEU A 9 -0.73 -2.36 17.15
N LYS A 10 0.28 -1.66 16.62
CA LYS A 10 0.13 -0.90 15.38
C LYS A 10 -0.14 -1.79 14.17
N ASN A 11 0.46 -2.99 14.12
CA ASN A 11 0.19 -3.96 13.07
C ASN A 11 -1.28 -4.39 13.11
N LYS A 12 -1.81 -4.68 14.30
CA LYS A 12 -3.23 -4.98 14.49
C LYS A 12 -4.12 -3.80 14.09
N GLU A 13 -3.75 -2.58 14.44
CA GLU A 13 -4.50 -1.38 14.04
C GLU A 13 -4.53 -1.19 12.53
N PHE A 14 -3.39 -1.34 11.84
CA PHE A 14 -3.33 -1.27 10.39
C PHE A 14 -4.16 -2.38 9.73
N LEU A 15 -4.00 -3.63 10.18
CA LEU A 15 -4.76 -4.76 9.66
C LEU A 15 -6.26 -4.53 9.80
N LYS A 16 -6.74 -4.03 10.95
CA LYS A 16 -8.14 -3.66 11.16
C LYS A 16 -8.66 -2.62 10.16
N LYS A 17 -7.84 -1.64 9.78
CA LYS A 17 -8.25 -0.62 8.79
C LYS A 17 -8.43 -1.17 7.39
N ILE A 18 -7.86 -2.35 7.10
CA ILE A 18 -7.92 -3.00 5.79
C ILE A 18 -8.65 -4.35 5.83
N GLU A 19 -9.17 -4.79 6.99
CA GLU A 19 -9.73 -6.12 7.26
C GLU A 19 -10.96 -6.45 6.40
N ASP A 20 -11.68 -5.44 5.92
CA ASP A 20 -12.90 -5.60 5.11
C ASP A 20 -12.74 -5.16 3.64
N LYS A 21 -11.49 -4.99 3.16
CA LYS A 21 -11.23 -4.39 1.83
C LYS A 21 -11.03 -5.40 0.71
N ASN A 22 -11.74 -6.53 0.70
CA ASN A 22 -11.62 -7.55 -0.36
C ASN A 22 -10.17 -8.04 -0.61
N ILE A 23 -9.35 -8.04 0.44
CA ILE A 23 -7.95 -8.50 0.36
C ILE A 23 -7.70 -9.73 1.23
N SER A 24 -6.73 -10.53 0.82
CA SER A 24 -6.30 -11.75 1.53
C SER A 24 -4.78 -11.91 1.46
N ASN A 25 -4.22 -12.89 2.17
CA ASN A 25 -2.79 -13.26 2.10
C ASN A 25 -1.80 -12.10 2.37
N ILE A 26 -2.16 -11.20 3.28
CA ILE A 26 -1.39 -10.01 3.62
C ILE A 26 -0.05 -10.41 4.27
N THR A 27 1.05 -9.98 3.66
CA THR A 27 2.41 -10.25 4.11
C THR A 27 3.24 -8.98 4.06
N PHE A 28 3.89 -8.66 5.17
CA PHE A 28 4.85 -7.56 5.24
C PHE A 28 6.25 -8.03 4.86
N LYS A 29 6.96 -7.24 4.05
CA LYS A 29 8.37 -7.47 3.68
C LYS A 29 9.22 -6.28 4.10
N ALA A 30 10.39 -6.56 4.66
CA ALA A 30 11.34 -5.54 5.10
C ALA A 30 12.28 -5.06 3.97
N ASP A 31 11.95 -5.34 2.71
CA ASP A 31 12.76 -4.97 1.55
C ASP A 31 12.76 -3.45 1.36
N GLY A 32 13.94 -2.84 1.18
CA GLY A 32 14.06 -1.41 0.93
C GLY A 32 13.47 -0.55 2.07
N LEU A 33 12.47 0.28 1.74
CA LEU A 33 11.73 1.10 2.72
C LEU A 33 10.53 0.37 3.33
N GLY A 34 10.32 -0.90 2.96
CA GLY A 34 9.17 -1.72 3.31
C GLY A 34 8.27 -1.98 2.10
N ALA A 35 7.74 -3.19 2.04
CA ALA A 35 6.75 -3.60 1.03
C ALA A 35 5.60 -4.40 1.66
N LEU A 36 4.45 -4.34 1.00
CA LEU A 36 3.25 -5.08 1.37
C LEU A 36 2.83 -5.94 0.18
N GLU A 37 2.72 -7.24 0.43
CA GLU A 37 2.19 -8.22 -0.51
C GLU A 37 0.82 -8.68 -0.03
N PHE A 38 -0.14 -8.82 -0.94
CA PHE A 38 -1.50 -9.27 -0.64
C PHE A 38 -2.19 -9.70 -1.93
N ASN A 39 -3.28 -10.43 -1.80
CA ASN A 39 -4.20 -10.68 -2.90
C ASN A 39 -5.35 -9.69 -2.82
N LEU A 40 -5.75 -9.12 -3.96
CA LEU A 40 -6.95 -8.31 -4.10
C LEU A 40 -7.96 -9.07 -4.96
N MET A 41 -9.17 -9.25 -4.45
CA MET A 41 -10.28 -9.76 -5.24
C MET A 41 -10.79 -8.66 -6.16
N MET A 42 -10.74 -8.90 -7.47
CA MET A 42 -11.16 -7.90 -8.45
C MET A 42 -11.68 -8.51 -9.74
N THR A 43 -12.51 -7.74 -10.44
CA THR A 43 -13.15 -8.11 -11.70
C THR A 43 -12.29 -7.69 -12.89
N GLY A 44 -11.86 -8.67 -13.67
CA GLY A 44 -11.05 -8.44 -14.88
C GLY A 44 -11.87 -8.05 -16.11
N LYS A 45 -11.17 -7.76 -17.21
CA LYS A 45 -11.78 -7.49 -18.54
C LYS A 45 -12.59 -8.66 -19.10
N ASP A 46 -12.35 -9.87 -18.60
CA ASP A 46 -13.12 -11.08 -18.91
C ASP A 46 -14.38 -11.23 -18.05
N PHE A 47 -14.75 -10.20 -17.28
CA PHE A 47 -15.89 -10.17 -16.35
C PHE A 47 -15.82 -11.25 -15.26
N LYS A 48 -14.63 -11.78 -14.99
CA LYS A 48 -14.39 -12.73 -13.92
C LYS A 48 -13.80 -12.03 -12.71
N THR A 49 -14.40 -12.27 -11.55
CA THR A 49 -13.85 -11.88 -10.26
C THR A 49 -12.85 -12.93 -9.82
N ILE A 50 -11.59 -12.53 -9.72
CA ILE A 50 -10.49 -13.42 -9.32
C ILE A 50 -9.59 -12.71 -8.31
N GLU A 51 -8.95 -13.49 -7.44
CA GLU A 51 -7.85 -12.98 -6.62
C GLU A 51 -6.64 -12.70 -7.51
N ARG A 52 -6.10 -11.48 -7.41
CA ARG A 52 -4.87 -11.08 -8.08
C ARG A 52 -3.80 -10.69 -7.05
N PRO A 53 -2.57 -11.20 -7.18
CA PRO A 53 -1.49 -10.82 -6.28
C PRO A 53 -1.02 -9.40 -6.57
N PHE A 54 -0.87 -8.61 -5.53
CA PHE A 54 -0.33 -7.25 -5.54
C PHE A 54 0.91 -7.17 -4.66
N ARG A 55 1.84 -6.32 -5.08
CA ARG A 55 2.95 -5.85 -4.26
C ARG A 55 3.00 -4.34 -4.35
N ILE A 56 2.92 -3.67 -3.21
CA ILE A 56 3.15 -2.22 -3.11
C ILE A 56 4.40 -1.94 -2.28
N GLU A 57 5.12 -0.89 -2.63
CA GLU A 57 6.38 -0.50 -1.99
C GLU A 57 6.28 0.90 -1.43
N ARG A 58 6.88 1.10 -0.26
CA ARG A 58 6.95 2.42 0.37
C ARG A 58 7.90 3.32 -0.40
N VAL A 59 7.59 4.60 -0.35
CA VAL A 59 8.48 5.64 -0.87
C VAL A 59 8.97 6.53 0.25
N SER A 60 10.01 7.31 -0.04
CA SER A 60 10.51 8.31 0.88
C SER A 60 9.40 9.29 1.28
N THR A 61 9.48 9.82 2.50
CA THR A 61 8.56 10.83 3.01
C THR A 61 8.48 12.05 2.08
N ASP A 62 9.62 12.47 1.51
CA ASP A 62 9.67 13.58 0.54
C ASP A 62 8.92 13.27 -0.75
N THR A 63 9.04 12.04 -1.26
CA THR A 63 8.28 11.59 -2.44
C THR A 63 6.79 11.63 -2.14
N PHE A 64 6.38 11.14 -0.97
CA PHE A 64 4.97 11.16 -0.57
C PHE A 64 4.41 12.57 -0.41
N PHE A 65 5.14 13.49 0.24
CA PHE A 65 4.70 14.87 0.39
C PHE A 65 4.58 15.62 -0.95
N LYS A 66 5.47 15.34 -1.91
CA LYS A 66 5.35 15.87 -3.27
C LYS A 66 4.06 15.40 -3.94
N LEU A 67 3.68 14.15 -3.75
CA LEU A 67 2.41 13.61 -4.27
C LEU A 67 1.19 14.27 -3.63
N SER A 68 1.21 14.49 -2.31
CA SER A 68 0.10 15.15 -1.61
C SER A 68 -0.04 16.65 -1.92
N SER A 69 0.99 17.28 -2.50
CA SER A 69 0.96 18.71 -2.86
C SER A 69 0.34 19.02 -4.23
N GLU A 70 0.08 17.99 -5.03
CA GLU A 70 -0.62 18.10 -6.30
C GLU A 70 -2.09 18.47 -6.09
N LYS A 71 -2.68 19.24 -7.01
CA LYS A 71 -4.07 19.73 -6.87
C LYS A 71 -5.08 18.99 -7.76
N ASP A 72 -4.61 18.29 -8.77
CA ASP A 72 -5.45 17.49 -9.65
C ASP A 72 -5.60 16.06 -9.09
N GLU A 73 -6.79 15.74 -8.58
CA GLU A 73 -7.12 14.44 -7.97
C GLU A 73 -6.88 13.25 -8.92
N LEU A 74 -7.18 13.40 -10.21
CA LEU A 74 -6.97 12.35 -11.20
C LEU A 74 -5.48 12.15 -11.47
N ALA A 75 -4.71 13.25 -11.54
CA ALA A 75 -3.26 13.18 -11.66
C ALA A 75 -2.61 12.56 -10.42
N ILE A 76 -3.11 12.86 -9.22
CA ILE A 76 -2.69 12.24 -7.96
C ILE A 76 -2.91 10.74 -8.01
N GLY A 77 -4.12 10.29 -8.34
CA GLY A 77 -4.45 8.87 -8.44
C GLY A 77 -3.50 8.12 -9.38
N LYS A 78 -3.30 8.64 -10.59
CA LYS A 78 -2.34 8.05 -11.56
C LYS A 78 -0.91 8.00 -11.03
N LYS A 79 -0.45 9.05 -10.35
CA LYS A 79 0.91 9.09 -9.78
C LYS A 79 1.04 8.12 -8.60
N ILE A 80 0.03 7.99 -7.75
CA ILE A 80 -0.01 7.02 -6.64
C ILE A 80 0.17 5.60 -7.20
N LEU A 81 -0.64 5.19 -8.17
CA LEU A 81 -0.53 3.85 -8.75
C LEU A 81 0.87 3.59 -9.33
N LYS A 82 1.39 4.53 -10.14
CA LYS A 82 2.72 4.43 -10.74
C LYS A 82 3.87 4.38 -9.73
N THR A 83 3.70 5.07 -8.61
CA THR A 83 4.77 5.23 -7.61
C THR A 83 4.84 4.05 -6.66
N PHE A 84 3.69 3.54 -6.23
CA PHE A 84 3.62 2.56 -5.14
C PHE A 84 3.45 1.13 -5.63
N ILE A 85 2.81 0.88 -6.77
CA ILE A 85 2.55 -0.49 -7.23
C ILE A 85 3.80 -1.06 -7.89
N ALA A 86 4.42 -2.03 -7.23
CA ALA A 86 5.51 -2.81 -7.82
C ALA A 86 4.96 -3.91 -8.73
N GLN A 87 3.92 -4.63 -8.30
CA GLN A 87 3.25 -5.69 -9.06
C GLN A 87 1.72 -5.68 -8.83
N PRO A 88 0.92 -6.09 -9.82
CA PRO A 88 1.33 -6.35 -11.21
C PRO A 88 1.64 -5.02 -11.93
N ALA A 89 2.57 -5.03 -12.90
CA ALA A 89 3.05 -3.79 -13.53
C ALA A 89 1.92 -3.04 -14.27
N GLU A 90 0.95 -3.77 -14.80
CA GLU A 90 -0.23 -3.24 -15.51
C GLU A 90 -1.11 -2.39 -14.60
N ALA A 91 -1.18 -2.72 -13.29
CA ALA A 91 -1.97 -1.96 -12.32
C ALA A 91 -1.39 -0.57 -11.99
N ARG A 92 -0.20 -0.23 -12.54
CA ARG A 92 0.31 1.15 -12.53
C ARG A 92 -0.46 2.08 -13.46
N ASP A 93 -1.24 1.51 -14.38
CA ASP A 93 -2.20 2.26 -15.20
C ASP A 93 -3.59 2.19 -14.57
N ILE A 94 -4.26 3.33 -14.46
CA ILE A 94 -5.63 3.41 -13.93
C ILE A 94 -6.60 2.59 -14.79
N GLU A 95 -6.32 2.42 -16.09
CA GLU A 95 -7.15 1.62 -16.99
C GLU A 95 -7.22 0.14 -16.63
N PHE A 96 -6.27 -0.36 -15.83
CA PHE A 96 -6.31 -1.71 -15.28
C PHE A 96 -7.57 -1.96 -14.43
N PHE A 97 -8.10 -0.90 -13.81
CA PHE A 97 -9.25 -0.94 -12.92
C PHE A 97 -10.56 -0.49 -13.57
N ASN A 98 -10.61 -0.28 -14.90
CA ASN A 98 -11.80 0.23 -15.58
C ASN A 98 -13.08 -0.61 -15.35
N MET A 99 -12.93 -1.90 -15.06
CA MET A 99 -14.04 -2.82 -14.80
C MET A 99 -14.39 -2.95 -13.31
N ASP A 100 -13.57 -2.38 -12.43
CA ASP A 100 -13.68 -2.56 -10.99
C ASP A 100 -13.14 -1.32 -10.24
N GLN A 101 -14.00 -0.31 -10.15
CA GLN A 101 -13.68 0.94 -9.46
C GLN A 101 -13.51 0.74 -7.95
N GLU A 102 -14.18 -0.25 -7.36
CA GLU A 102 -14.03 -0.61 -5.95
C GLU A 102 -12.63 -1.15 -5.66
N ALA A 103 -12.07 -1.96 -6.57
CA ALA A 103 -10.68 -2.40 -6.50
C ALA A 103 -9.69 -1.22 -6.59
N LEU A 104 -9.98 -0.20 -7.41
CA LEU A 104 -9.17 1.04 -7.49
C LEU A 104 -9.19 1.84 -6.18
N GLU A 105 -10.38 2.00 -5.60
CA GLU A 105 -10.53 2.70 -4.32
C GLU A 105 -9.79 1.94 -3.20
N THR A 106 -9.96 0.62 -3.19
CA THR A 106 -9.30 -0.29 -2.24
C THR A 106 -7.79 -0.17 -2.29
N ILE A 107 -7.17 -0.30 -3.47
CA ILE A 107 -5.71 -0.22 -3.62
C ILE A 107 -5.18 1.15 -3.16
N THR A 108 -5.92 2.22 -3.45
CA THR A 108 -5.54 3.59 -3.06
C THR A 108 -5.59 3.76 -1.55
N ILE A 109 -6.60 3.22 -0.88
CA ILE A 109 -6.71 3.27 0.58
C ILE A 109 -5.58 2.44 1.22
N ILE A 110 -5.32 1.23 0.72
CA ILE A 110 -4.25 0.38 1.23
C ILE A 110 -2.90 1.11 1.10
N ILE A 111 -2.60 1.71 -0.05
CA ILE A 111 -1.37 2.49 -0.25
C ILE A 111 -1.27 3.64 0.76
N THR A 112 -2.35 4.39 0.95
CA THR A 112 -2.38 5.55 1.85
C THR A 112 -2.14 5.12 3.30
N GLU A 113 -2.89 4.13 3.79
CA GLU A 113 -2.74 3.58 5.15
C GLU A 113 -1.36 2.97 5.35
N PHE A 114 -0.88 2.25 4.34
CA PHE A 114 0.43 1.62 4.36
C PHE A 114 1.54 2.67 4.47
N GLN A 115 1.44 3.80 3.75
CA GLN A 115 2.42 4.90 3.81
C GLN A 115 2.32 5.72 5.11
N GLN A 116 1.12 5.93 5.64
CA GLN A 116 0.88 6.66 6.89
C GLN A 116 1.26 5.89 8.17
N THR A 117 1.59 4.61 8.05
CA THR A 117 1.97 3.78 9.19
C THR A 117 3.48 3.39 9.19
N PRO A 118 4.43 4.36 9.13
CA PRO A 118 5.85 4.07 8.94
C PRO A 118 6.51 3.24 10.03
N PHE A 119 6.00 3.34 11.25
CA PHE A 119 6.56 2.65 12.40
C PHE A 119 6.45 1.13 12.35
N LEU A 120 5.62 0.55 11.47
CA LEU A 120 5.57 -0.90 11.25
C LEU A 120 6.80 -1.43 10.50
N PHE A 121 7.58 -0.53 9.89
CA PHE A 121 8.61 -0.86 8.92
C PHE A 121 9.99 -0.35 9.34
N ILE A 122 10.06 0.29 10.52
CA ILE A 122 11.28 0.79 11.15
C ILE A 122 11.86 -0.34 12.03
N LYS A 123 12.46 -1.36 11.42
CA LYS A 123 13.53 -2.08 12.13
C LYS A 123 14.81 -1.26 12.20
N ASN A 124 15.08 -0.41 11.18
CA ASN A 124 16.41 0.18 10.97
C ASN A 124 16.52 1.73 11.08
N PHE A 125 15.44 2.48 11.26
CA PHE A 125 15.53 3.95 11.37
C PHE A 125 15.99 4.46 12.76
N GLY A 126 16.09 3.58 13.75
CA GLY A 126 16.51 3.90 15.11
C GLY A 126 17.91 3.43 15.51
N GLU A 127 18.65 2.74 14.64
CA GLU A 127 20.01 2.25 14.96
C GLU A 127 21.14 3.18 14.46
N ASN A 128 20.84 4.32 13.85
CA ASN A 128 21.85 5.30 13.42
C ASN A 128 21.72 6.67 14.11
N LYS A 129 21.42 6.66 15.41
CA LYS A 129 21.70 7.79 16.31
C LYS A 129 22.15 7.28 17.68
N GLU A 130 23.29 6.59 17.70
CA GLU A 130 24.17 6.65 18.86
C GLU A 130 25.26 7.69 18.52
N ASP A 131 25.09 8.89 19.07
CA ASP A 131 26.21 9.75 19.49
C ASP A 131 26.19 9.79 21.02
#